data_AF-A0A370DP61-F1
#
_entry.id   AF-A0A370DP61-F1
#
_cell.length_a   1.000
_cell.length_b   1.000
_cell.length_c   1.000
_cell.angle_alpha   90.00
_cell.angle_beta   90.00
_cell.angle_gamma   90.00
#
_symmetry.space_group_name_H-M   'P 1'
#
loop_
_entity.id
_entity.type
_entity.pdbx_description
1 polymer ?
#
loop_
_entity_poly.entity_id
_entity_poly.type
_entity_poly.pdbx_seq_one_letter_code
_entity_poly.pdbx_strand_id
1 'polypeptide(L)'
;MKVFPILFTTLILSGCGGGGETQTADGGIGGTGVSWGRVTGFGSIYLNDIKYETTTTSYQFEEPTRVDQSDLKVGMVVRITGSNDGVNGEAETVEYADLLEGTVSGNDIAGSSSLTVMGQTVIVDLDTIYDDGGTGILLADLAIDAVIEVSGFSDGLGVIYATRIEVKSAAWNGADQLEVKGIVQNLVANRFSLGGLTVDWSVASLPDGTPQEGTYVEAKGNSFNGAIFEADEVETEGDGDLEWAEDGEELEIEGIVTTDIDDVTNQFTLNGQTVQITASTEFEDGNSDEILAGTPLEVEGTMDGTLLIASEIEFGTDSADKQEVEDTVASVDLGAGSFTTVLGGQTFVTTTSTIFVDENDQFFSLASLNPGENVDVTYVDNGGVLTATKVERE
;
A
#
# COMPACT_ATOMS: atom_id res chain seq x y z
N MET A 1 56.08 33.91 -69.39
CA MET A 1 54.87 33.07 -69.31
C MET A 1 53.80 33.86 -68.57
N LYS A 2 52.58 33.84 -69.10
CA LYS A 2 51.50 34.77 -68.77
C LYS A 2 50.92 34.45 -67.38
N VAL A 3 50.72 35.52 -66.61
CA VAL A 3 49.98 35.54 -65.33
C VAL A 3 48.50 35.71 -65.66
N PHE A 4 47.63 34.91 -65.03
CA PHE A 4 46.18 35.16 -64.94
C PHE A 4 45.70 34.75 -63.53
N PRO A 5 45.03 35.64 -62.77
CA PRO A 5 44.45 35.35 -61.45
C PRO A 5 43.01 34.82 -61.62
N ILE A 6 42.33 34.45 -60.50
CA ILE A 6 40.89 34.13 -60.27
C ILE A 6 40.82 32.84 -59.42
N LEU A 7 40.04 32.68 -58.35
CA LEU A 7 39.13 33.52 -57.56
C LEU A 7 38.80 32.67 -56.31
N PHE A 8 38.98 33.24 -55.12
CA PHE A 8 38.65 32.62 -53.83
C PHE A 8 37.14 32.81 -53.58
N THR A 9 36.39 31.74 -53.33
CA THR A 9 34.98 31.83 -52.91
C THR A 9 34.82 31.06 -51.61
N THR A 10 34.75 31.80 -50.51
CA THR A 10 34.43 31.30 -49.17
C THR A 10 32.93 31.50 -48.96
N LEU A 11 32.20 30.42 -48.72
CA LEU A 11 30.77 30.45 -48.43
C LEU A 11 30.60 30.80 -46.94
N ILE A 12 30.02 31.97 -46.66
CA ILE A 12 29.59 32.37 -45.31
C ILE A 12 28.06 32.27 -45.33
N LEU A 13 27.49 31.28 -44.63
CA LEU A 13 26.06 31.29 -44.34
C LEU A 13 25.83 32.05 -43.03
N SER A 14 25.24 33.23 -43.18
CA SER A 14 24.54 33.97 -42.14
C SER A 14 23.12 33.41 -42.01
N GLY A 15 22.84 32.75 -40.89
CA GLY A 15 21.49 32.35 -40.45
C GLY A 15 21.00 33.27 -39.34
N CYS A 16 19.75 33.70 -39.47
CA CYS A 16 19.04 34.72 -38.71
C CYS A 16 18.75 34.29 -37.27
N GLY A 17 18.81 35.23 -36.32
CA GLY A 17 18.24 35.07 -34.99
C GLY A 17 16.72 35.27 -34.97
N GLY A 18 16.08 34.74 -33.93
CA GLY A 18 14.74 35.13 -33.49
C GLY A 18 13.91 33.99 -32.91
N GLY A 19 13.59 34.09 -31.63
CA GLY A 19 12.49 33.37 -30.98
C GLY A 19 12.91 32.16 -30.15
N GLY A 20 13.35 32.40 -28.92
CA GLY A 20 13.36 31.36 -27.89
C GLY A 20 11.92 31.09 -27.48
N GLU A 21 11.34 30.03 -28.04
CA GLU A 21 10.21 29.35 -27.42
C GLU A 21 10.78 28.52 -26.28
N THR A 22 10.42 28.90 -25.07
CA THR A 22 10.52 28.06 -23.88
C THR A 22 9.69 26.81 -24.18
N GLN A 23 10.36 25.69 -24.47
CA GLN A 23 9.71 24.39 -24.39
C GLN A 23 9.44 24.17 -22.91
N THR A 24 8.21 24.47 -22.48
CA THR A 24 7.61 23.80 -21.34
C THR A 24 7.68 22.31 -21.66
N ALA A 25 8.38 21.54 -20.85
CA ALA A 25 8.22 20.10 -20.85
C ALA A 25 6.77 19.85 -20.44
N ASP A 26 5.96 19.45 -21.41
CA ASP A 26 4.54 19.14 -21.26
C ASP A 26 4.44 17.63 -21.15
N GLY A 27 4.01 17.15 -19.98
CA GLY A 27 3.19 15.95 -19.77
C GLY A 27 3.81 14.60 -20.10
N GLY A 28 3.76 13.70 -19.11
CA GLY A 28 4.27 12.34 -19.17
C GLY A 28 3.87 11.56 -20.42
N ILE A 29 4.86 10.83 -20.95
CA ILE A 29 4.61 9.71 -21.85
C ILE A 29 4.04 8.60 -20.96
N GLY A 30 2.73 8.33 -21.04
CA GLY A 30 2.11 7.20 -20.36
C GLY A 30 2.89 5.92 -20.65
N GLY A 31 3.71 5.53 -19.66
CA GLY A 31 4.50 4.32 -19.65
C GLY A 31 3.71 3.19 -19.02
N THR A 32 4.14 1.96 -19.27
CA THR A 32 3.78 0.85 -18.39
C THR A 32 4.53 1.06 -17.08
N GLY A 33 3.84 1.03 -15.96
CA GLY A 33 4.40 1.19 -14.62
C GLY A 33 3.76 0.24 -13.63
N VAL A 34 4.29 0.24 -12.41
CA VAL A 34 3.78 -0.54 -11.29
C VAL A 34 3.26 0.40 -10.21
N SER A 35 2.02 0.19 -9.77
CA SER A 35 1.48 0.85 -8.58
C SER A 35 1.24 -0.19 -7.48
N TRP A 36 1.64 0.13 -6.25
CA TRP A 36 1.45 -0.67 -5.05
C TRP A 36 0.79 0.19 -3.99
N GLY A 37 -0.30 -0.29 -3.39
CA GLY A 37 -0.99 0.46 -2.35
C GLY A 37 -2.34 -0.12 -1.95
N ARG A 38 -3.06 0.60 -1.11
CA ARG A 38 -4.37 0.17 -0.61
C ARG A 38 -5.48 0.50 -1.60
N VAL A 39 -6.41 -0.43 -1.77
CA VAL A 39 -7.64 -0.17 -2.52
C VAL A 39 -8.59 0.69 -1.69
N THR A 40 -8.91 1.90 -2.17
CA THR A 40 -9.81 2.85 -1.49
C THR A 40 -11.26 2.79 -2.01
N GLY A 41 -11.49 2.19 -3.19
CA GLY A 41 -12.82 2.08 -3.80
C GLY A 41 -12.91 1.20 -5.05
N PHE A 42 -14.14 0.97 -5.50
CA PHE A 42 -14.50 0.12 -6.65
C PHE A 42 -15.42 0.81 -7.68
N GLY A 43 -15.93 0.08 -8.69
CA GLY A 43 -16.52 0.64 -9.94
C GLY A 43 -15.47 0.88 -11.05
N SER A 44 -14.23 0.92 -10.60
CA SER A 44 -12.87 0.93 -11.15
C SER A 44 -11.98 0.75 -9.91
N ILE A 45 -10.77 0.22 -9.97
CA ILE A 45 -9.92 0.20 -8.76
C ILE A 45 -9.37 1.61 -8.54
N TYR A 46 -9.54 2.16 -7.34
CA TYR A 46 -8.87 3.39 -6.93
C TYR A 46 -7.69 3.03 -6.03
N LEU A 47 -6.52 3.53 -6.40
CA LEU A 47 -5.22 3.23 -5.79
C LEU A 47 -4.33 4.45 -6.00
N ASN A 48 -3.70 4.97 -4.95
CA ASN A 48 -2.72 6.06 -5.04
C ASN A 48 -3.28 7.26 -5.83
N ASP A 49 -4.49 7.68 -5.49
CA ASP A 49 -5.27 8.73 -6.17
C ASP A 49 -5.58 8.52 -7.68
N ILE A 50 -5.15 7.41 -8.26
CA ILE A 50 -5.42 7.04 -9.65
C ILE A 50 -6.64 6.13 -9.77
N LYS A 51 -7.47 6.42 -10.76
CA LYS A 51 -8.61 5.57 -11.15
C LYS A 51 -8.20 4.56 -12.24
N TYR A 52 -8.05 3.30 -11.88
CA TYR A 52 -7.75 2.20 -12.79
C TYR A 52 -9.01 1.52 -13.34
N GLU A 53 -9.23 1.62 -14.65
CA GLU A 53 -10.23 0.82 -15.36
C GLU A 53 -9.81 -0.65 -15.42
N THR A 54 -10.76 -1.55 -15.15
CA THR A 54 -10.46 -2.98 -14.96
C THR A 54 -11.10 -3.92 -15.99
N THR A 55 -11.49 -3.38 -17.14
CA THR A 55 -12.37 -4.09 -18.09
C THR A 55 -11.73 -5.30 -18.78
N THR A 56 -10.41 -5.31 -18.92
CA THR A 56 -9.63 -6.40 -19.54
C THR A 56 -8.54 -6.95 -18.63
N THR A 57 -8.68 -6.73 -17.33
CA THR A 57 -7.66 -7.05 -16.32
C THR A 57 -7.56 -8.53 -16.03
N SER A 58 -6.33 -9.01 -15.89
CA SER A 58 -6.03 -10.33 -15.32
C SER A 58 -5.89 -10.20 -13.80
N TYR A 59 -6.62 -11.01 -13.04
CA TYR A 59 -6.49 -11.06 -11.59
C TYR A 59 -5.62 -12.26 -11.20
N GLN A 60 -4.66 -12.01 -10.31
CA GLN A 60 -3.79 -13.04 -9.74
C GLN A 60 -3.92 -12.99 -8.23
N PHE A 61 -4.43 -14.07 -7.67
CA PHE A 61 -4.57 -14.24 -6.24
C PHE A 61 -3.75 -15.44 -5.83
N GLU A 62 -3.10 -15.31 -4.69
CA GLU A 62 -2.39 -16.40 -4.08
C GLU A 62 -3.35 -17.54 -3.69
N GLU A 63 -4.48 -17.17 -3.07
CA GLU A 63 -5.56 -18.10 -2.83
C GLU A 63 -6.29 -18.49 -4.13
N PRO A 64 -6.33 -19.78 -4.50
CA PRO A 64 -6.94 -20.23 -5.76
C PRO A 64 -8.48 -20.15 -5.76
N THR A 65 -9.09 -19.84 -4.61
CA THR A 65 -10.54 -19.61 -4.46
C THR A 65 -10.97 -18.23 -4.93
N ARG A 66 -10.05 -17.26 -4.97
CA ARG A 66 -10.28 -15.91 -5.48
C ARG A 66 -9.92 -15.87 -6.96
N VAL A 67 -10.75 -15.23 -7.79
CA VAL A 67 -10.66 -15.32 -9.25
C VAL A 67 -10.92 -14.02 -10.00
N ASP A 68 -11.63 -13.06 -9.41
CA ASP A 68 -11.90 -11.78 -10.09
C ASP A 68 -12.07 -10.60 -9.11
N GLN A 69 -12.40 -9.43 -9.66
CA GLN A 69 -12.58 -8.18 -8.91
C GLN A 69 -13.53 -8.32 -7.71
N SER A 70 -14.52 -9.21 -7.78
CA SER A 70 -15.49 -9.38 -6.69
C SER A 70 -14.88 -9.97 -5.42
N ASP A 71 -13.69 -10.57 -5.53
CA ASP A 71 -12.92 -11.10 -4.41
C ASP A 71 -12.04 -10.04 -3.74
N LEU A 72 -11.78 -8.92 -4.43
CA LEU A 72 -11.11 -7.76 -3.83
C LEU A 72 -12.05 -7.03 -2.86
N LYS A 73 -11.46 -6.43 -1.83
CA LYS A 73 -12.14 -5.64 -0.80
C LYS A 73 -11.38 -4.36 -0.55
N VAL A 74 -12.08 -3.36 -0.02
CA VAL A 74 -11.48 -2.08 0.37
C VAL A 74 -10.51 -2.34 1.53
N GLY A 75 -9.35 -1.66 1.49
CA GLY A 75 -8.27 -1.86 2.43
C GLY A 75 -7.32 -3.01 2.08
N MET A 76 -7.62 -3.85 1.07
CA MET A 76 -6.61 -4.78 0.54
C MET A 76 -5.47 -4.00 -0.12
N VAL A 77 -4.22 -4.41 0.09
CA VAL A 77 -3.05 -3.85 -0.60
C VAL A 77 -2.79 -4.69 -1.84
N VAL A 78 -2.75 -4.05 -3.01
CA VAL A 78 -2.61 -4.73 -4.29
C VAL A 78 -1.45 -4.18 -5.09
N ARG A 79 -0.92 -5.01 -5.98
CA ARG A 79 -0.01 -4.62 -7.06
C ARG A 79 -0.80 -4.47 -8.35
N ILE A 80 -0.70 -3.33 -8.99
CA ILE A 80 -1.24 -3.08 -10.32
C ILE A 80 -0.09 -2.89 -11.29
N THR A 81 -0.07 -3.69 -12.35
CA THR A 81 0.74 -3.41 -13.54
C THR A 81 -0.18 -2.92 -14.64
N GLY A 82 0.17 -1.78 -15.24
CA GLY A 82 -0.63 -1.19 -16.31
C GLY A 82 -0.06 0.13 -16.77
N SER A 83 -0.91 0.96 -17.39
CA SER A 83 -0.54 2.33 -17.78
C SER A 83 -1.40 3.33 -17.03
N ASN A 84 -0.84 4.46 -16.62
CA ASN A 84 -1.60 5.59 -16.09
C ASN A 84 -1.09 6.93 -16.64
N ASP A 85 -1.87 7.99 -16.43
CA ASP A 85 -1.51 9.38 -16.75
C ASP A 85 -1.45 10.29 -15.51
N GLY A 86 -1.26 9.70 -14.32
CA GLY A 86 -1.32 10.39 -13.02
C GLY A 86 -2.74 10.73 -12.55
N VAL A 87 -3.78 10.38 -13.31
CA VAL A 87 -5.18 10.60 -12.89
C VAL A 87 -6.05 9.38 -13.21
N ASN A 88 -5.87 8.82 -14.41
CA ASN A 88 -6.59 7.63 -14.88
C ASN A 88 -5.58 6.59 -15.34
N GLY A 89 -5.92 5.33 -15.10
CA GLY A 89 -5.14 4.19 -15.54
C GLY A 89 -5.98 3.09 -16.17
N GLU A 90 -5.30 2.18 -16.85
CA GLU A 90 -5.83 0.94 -17.38
C GLU A 90 -5.02 -0.20 -16.74
N ALA A 91 -5.66 -1.01 -15.91
CA ALA A 91 -5.01 -2.12 -15.22
C ALA A 91 -4.90 -3.34 -16.15
N GLU A 92 -3.68 -3.77 -16.43
CA GLU A 92 -3.44 -5.02 -17.16
C GLU A 92 -3.50 -6.22 -16.22
N THR A 93 -2.81 -6.12 -15.09
CA THR A 93 -2.79 -7.15 -14.04
C THR A 93 -3.05 -6.51 -12.68
N VAL A 94 -3.84 -7.20 -11.86
CA VAL A 94 -4.00 -6.90 -10.43
C VAL A 94 -3.61 -8.14 -9.64
N GLU A 95 -2.67 -7.99 -8.73
CA GLU A 95 -2.17 -9.06 -7.88
C GLU A 95 -2.47 -8.74 -6.41
N TYR A 96 -2.91 -9.75 -5.66
CA TYR A 96 -3.15 -9.66 -4.23
C TYR A 96 -2.61 -10.90 -3.52
N ALA A 97 -1.88 -10.64 -2.44
CA ALA A 97 -1.41 -11.59 -1.45
C ALA A 97 -1.56 -10.94 -0.08
N ASP A 98 -2.07 -11.65 0.91
CA ASP A 98 -2.05 -11.17 2.28
C ASP A 98 -0.64 -11.27 2.87
N LEU A 99 -0.40 -10.59 3.99
CA LEU A 99 0.88 -10.65 4.70
C LEU A 99 0.90 -11.76 5.76
N LEU A 100 -0.28 -12.21 6.19
CA LEU A 100 -0.49 -12.99 7.39
C LEU A 100 -1.92 -13.54 7.45
N GLU A 101 -2.06 -14.86 7.41
CA GLU A 101 -3.23 -15.58 7.92
C GLU A 101 -2.82 -16.36 9.17
N GLY A 102 -3.18 -15.82 10.35
CA GLY A 102 -2.55 -16.24 11.60
C GLY A 102 -3.45 -16.22 12.82
N THR A 103 -3.01 -16.93 13.86
CA THR A 103 -3.71 -16.95 15.16
C THR A 103 -3.32 -15.76 16.04
N VAL A 104 -4.33 -15.11 16.62
CA VAL A 104 -4.16 -14.03 17.59
C VAL A 104 -3.55 -14.58 18.88
N SER A 105 -2.39 -14.07 19.24
CA SER A 105 -1.63 -14.42 20.45
C SER A 105 -1.64 -13.32 21.52
N GLY A 106 -2.05 -12.10 21.15
CA GLY A 106 -2.25 -10.97 22.04
C GLY A 106 -3.17 -9.92 21.42
N ASN A 107 -3.95 -9.23 22.25
CA ASN A 107 -4.79 -8.11 21.84
C ASN A 107 -4.55 -6.94 22.81
N ASP A 108 -3.99 -5.84 22.30
CA ASP A 108 -3.75 -4.60 23.02
C ASP A 108 -4.31 -3.38 22.26
N ILE A 109 -5.42 -3.58 21.53
CA ILE A 109 -6.09 -2.52 20.78
C ILE A 109 -6.42 -1.31 21.66
N ALA A 110 -6.93 -1.55 22.87
CA ALA A 110 -7.29 -0.49 23.81
C ALA A 110 -6.09 0.26 24.44
N GLY A 111 -4.88 -0.30 24.35
CA GLY A 111 -3.68 0.24 24.96
C GLY A 111 -2.72 0.88 23.97
N SER A 112 -2.42 0.16 22.88
CA SER A 112 -1.40 0.51 21.90
C SER A 112 -1.88 0.40 20.45
N SER A 113 -3.19 0.24 20.21
CA SER A 113 -3.75 0.04 18.87
C SER A 113 -3.05 -1.10 18.11
N SER A 114 -2.80 -2.22 18.81
CA SER A 114 -2.10 -3.35 18.21
C SER A 114 -2.62 -4.72 18.60
N LEU A 115 -2.39 -5.69 17.71
CA LEU A 115 -2.52 -7.13 17.96
C LEU A 115 -1.14 -7.78 17.89
N THR A 116 -0.99 -8.92 18.56
CA THR A 116 0.12 -9.83 18.31
C THR A 116 -0.41 -11.08 17.66
N VAL A 117 0.03 -11.41 16.45
CA VAL A 117 -0.49 -12.54 15.65
C VAL A 117 0.68 -13.39 15.23
N MET A 118 0.77 -14.61 15.76
CA MET A 118 1.92 -15.52 15.55
C MET A 118 3.30 -14.83 15.63
N GLY A 119 3.52 -13.97 16.62
CA GLY A 119 4.80 -13.27 16.81
C GLY A 119 5.02 -12.04 15.91
N GLN A 120 4.08 -11.69 15.04
CA GLN A 120 4.02 -10.41 14.33
C GLN A 120 3.28 -9.38 15.19
N THR A 121 3.73 -8.12 15.16
CA THR A 121 3.00 -6.98 15.74
C THR A 121 2.18 -6.32 14.65
N VAL A 122 0.86 -6.40 14.76
CA VAL A 122 -0.07 -5.80 13.80
C VAL A 122 -0.57 -4.48 14.39
N ILE A 123 -0.19 -3.36 13.80
CA ILE A 123 -0.61 -2.01 14.19
C ILE A 123 -1.85 -1.64 13.39
N VAL A 124 -2.83 -1.03 14.04
CA VAL A 124 -4.07 -0.55 13.41
C VAL A 124 -4.26 0.93 13.66
N ASP A 125 -5.05 1.58 12.80
CA ASP A 125 -5.51 2.94 13.00
C ASP A 125 -7.00 3.12 12.64
N LEU A 126 -7.47 4.37 12.63
CA LEU A 126 -8.88 4.69 12.33
C LEU A 126 -9.29 4.42 10.88
N ASP A 127 -8.33 4.25 9.95
CA ASP A 127 -8.60 3.90 8.55
C ASP A 127 -8.46 2.38 8.30
N THR A 128 -7.94 1.60 9.25
CA THR A 128 -7.90 0.13 9.14
C THR A 128 -9.32 -0.41 8.99
N ILE A 129 -9.58 -1.12 7.90
CA ILE A 129 -10.87 -1.77 7.65
C ILE A 129 -10.94 -3.08 8.44
N TYR A 130 -11.96 -3.22 9.27
CA TYR A 130 -12.17 -4.42 10.07
C TYR A 130 -13.43 -5.16 9.62
N ASP A 131 -13.24 -6.35 9.07
CA ASP A 131 -14.30 -7.29 8.73
C ASP A 131 -14.35 -8.39 9.79
N ASP A 132 -15.48 -8.46 10.50
CA ASP A 132 -15.67 -9.40 11.60
C ASP A 132 -15.98 -10.83 11.13
N GLY A 133 -16.00 -11.10 9.81
CA GLY A 133 -16.31 -12.40 9.23
C GLY A 133 -17.74 -12.88 9.52
N GLY A 134 -18.65 -11.94 9.84
CA GLY A 134 -20.01 -12.21 10.31
C GLY A 134 -20.09 -12.72 11.75
N THR A 135 -19.01 -12.60 12.54
CA THR A 135 -18.97 -13.11 13.92
C THR A 135 -19.64 -12.18 14.93
N GLY A 136 -19.80 -10.89 14.62
CA GLY A 136 -20.27 -9.85 15.54
C GLY A 136 -19.23 -9.47 16.59
N ILE A 137 -17.98 -9.89 16.46
CA ILE A 137 -16.90 -9.64 17.42
C ILE A 137 -16.22 -8.33 17.04
N LEU A 138 -16.12 -7.40 17.98
CA LEU A 138 -15.35 -6.17 17.76
C LEU A 138 -13.85 -6.46 17.77
N LEU A 139 -13.07 -5.70 17.00
CA LEU A 139 -11.61 -5.84 16.95
C LEU A 139 -10.95 -5.78 18.34
N ALA A 140 -11.43 -4.87 19.21
CA ALA A 140 -10.94 -4.74 20.58
C ALA A 140 -11.29 -5.94 21.50
N ASP A 141 -12.27 -6.76 21.10
CA ASP A 141 -12.73 -7.94 21.83
C ASP A 141 -12.26 -9.25 21.18
N LEU A 142 -11.46 -9.17 20.11
CA LEU A 142 -10.97 -10.34 19.39
C LEU A 142 -10.19 -11.26 20.34
N ALA A 143 -10.63 -12.51 20.43
CA ALA A 143 -10.11 -13.48 21.37
C ALA A 143 -8.75 -14.02 20.93
N ILE A 144 -7.95 -14.44 21.93
CA ILE A 144 -6.79 -15.30 21.67
C ILE A 144 -7.25 -16.56 20.94
N ASP A 145 -6.40 -17.05 20.04
CA ASP A 145 -6.63 -18.17 19.11
C ASP A 145 -7.61 -17.88 17.95
N ALA A 146 -8.23 -16.70 17.86
CA ALA A 146 -8.96 -16.31 16.65
C ALA A 146 -8.01 -16.30 15.44
N VAL A 147 -8.49 -16.69 14.26
CA VAL A 147 -7.75 -16.64 13.01
C VAL A 147 -8.14 -15.38 12.26
N ILE A 148 -7.16 -14.60 11.86
CA ILE A 148 -7.35 -13.41 11.03
C ILE A 148 -6.44 -13.44 9.82
N GLU A 149 -6.92 -12.87 8.71
CA GLU A 149 -6.13 -12.49 7.54
C GLU A 149 -5.83 -10.98 7.65
N VAL A 150 -4.60 -10.58 7.35
CA VAL A 150 -4.15 -9.17 7.45
C VAL A 150 -3.54 -8.71 6.13
N SER A 151 -4.14 -7.67 5.55
CA SER A 151 -3.53 -6.87 4.48
C SER A 151 -2.88 -5.62 5.07
N GLY A 152 -1.79 -5.16 4.47
CA GLY A 152 -1.16 -3.93 4.90
C GLY A 152 0.26 -3.75 4.38
N PHE A 153 1.05 -3.02 5.15
CA PHE A 153 2.43 -2.67 4.81
C PHE A 153 3.41 -3.25 5.84
N SER A 154 4.53 -3.80 5.37
CA SER A 154 5.55 -4.45 6.20
C SER A 154 6.90 -4.42 5.51
N ASP A 155 7.99 -4.38 6.28
CA ASP A 155 9.36 -4.65 5.80
C ASP A 155 9.77 -6.12 5.95
N GLY A 156 8.84 -6.97 6.41
CA GLY A 156 9.10 -8.38 6.70
C GLY A 156 9.88 -8.64 7.99
N LEU A 157 10.15 -7.64 8.83
CA LEU A 157 10.90 -7.79 10.08
C LEU A 157 10.03 -7.97 11.32
N GLY A 158 8.71 -8.08 11.16
CA GLY A 158 7.78 -8.48 12.22
C GLY A 158 6.77 -7.43 12.67
N VAL A 159 6.72 -6.28 11.99
CA VAL A 159 5.70 -5.25 12.19
C VAL A 159 4.88 -5.13 10.92
N ILE A 160 3.56 -5.18 11.06
CA ILE A 160 2.60 -5.00 9.96
C ILE A 160 1.72 -3.81 10.32
N TYR A 161 1.66 -2.81 9.44
CA TYR A 161 0.69 -1.72 9.53
C TYR A 161 -0.54 -2.10 8.72
N ALA A 162 -1.60 -2.51 9.40
CA ALA A 162 -2.77 -3.11 8.77
C ALA A 162 -3.66 -2.06 8.09
N THR A 163 -4.02 -2.32 6.84
CA THR A 163 -5.03 -1.58 6.10
C THR A 163 -6.36 -2.32 6.08
N ARG A 164 -6.33 -3.66 6.19
CA ARG A 164 -7.51 -4.51 6.39
C ARG A 164 -7.20 -5.68 7.32
N ILE A 165 -8.16 -6.00 8.18
CA ILE A 165 -8.18 -7.22 8.99
C ILE A 165 -9.50 -7.94 8.74
N GLU A 166 -9.45 -9.21 8.38
CA GLU A 166 -10.62 -10.07 8.20
C GLU A 166 -10.58 -11.23 9.21
N VAL A 167 -11.65 -11.45 9.97
CA VAL A 167 -11.76 -12.60 10.88
C VAL A 167 -12.19 -13.84 10.11
N LYS A 168 -11.29 -14.82 9.97
CA LYS A 168 -11.56 -16.09 9.29
C LYS A 168 -12.30 -17.07 10.19
N SER A 169 -11.93 -17.12 11.47
CA SER A 169 -12.63 -17.93 12.46
C SER A 169 -12.41 -17.44 13.89
N ALA A 170 -13.42 -17.62 14.76
CA ALA A 170 -13.35 -17.20 16.16
C ALA A 170 -12.35 -18.01 17.01
N ALA A 171 -11.89 -19.15 16.51
CA ALA A 171 -10.87 -19.99 17.15
C ALA A 171 -10.27 -20.98 16.16
N TRP A 172 -8.94 -21.06 16.12
CA TRP A 172 -8.23 -22.01 15.28
C TRP A 172 -8.42 -23.43 15.79
N ASN A 173 -8.82 -24.32 14.89
CA ASN A 173 -9.06 -25.73 15.17
C ASN A 173 -8.12 -26.65 14.39
N GLY A 174 -7.15 -26.10 13.66
CA GLY A 174 -6.21 -26.81 12.79
C GLY A 174 -6.78 -27.21 11.42
N ALA A 175 -7.96 -26.71 11.04
CA ALA A 175 -8.52 -26.92 9.69
C ALA A 175 -8.10 -25.82 8.70
N ASP A 176 -7.95 -24.59 9.19
CA ASP A 176 -7.49 -23.45 8.39
C ASP A 176 -5.95 -23.48 8.33
N GLN A 177 -5.39 -23.34 7.13
CA GLN A 177 -3.96 -23.28 6.93
C GLN A 177 -3.48 -21.91 7.41
N LEU A 178 -2.43 -21.90 8.23
CA LEU A 178 -1.80 -20.67 8.67
C LEU A 178 -0.69 -20.31 7.71
N GLU A 179 -0.43 -19.01 7.60
CA GLU A 179 0.57 -18.44 6.71
C GLU A 179 1.22 -17.22 7.34
N VAL A 180 2.54 -17.13 7.24
CA VAL A 180 3.30 -15.95 7.70
C VAL A 180 4.40 -15.65 6.69
N LYS A 181 4.43 -14.41 6.19
CA LYS A 181 5.49 -13.89 5.34
C LYS A 181 6.50 -13.06 6.13
N GLY A 182 7.76 -13.06 5.71
CA GLY A 182 8.79 -12.22 6.33
C GLY A 182 10.22 -12.55 5.90
N ILE A 183 11.16 -11.75 6.39
CA ILE A 183 12.59 -11.96 6.17
C ILE A 183 13.11 -13.02 7.15
N VAL A 184 13.78 -14.04 6.62
CA VAL A 184 14.44 -15.10 7.39
C VAL A 184 15.53 -14.51 8.28
N GLN A 185 15.33 -14.63 9.59
CA GLN A 185 16.30 -14.20 10.61
C GLN A 185 16.71 -15.39 11.49
N ASN A 186 17.91 -15.33 12.09
CA ASN A 186 18.36 -16.31 13.08
C ASN A 186 18.34 -17.78 12.59
N LEU A 187 18.66 -18.02 11.31
CA LEU A 187 18.67 -19.35 10.71
C LEU A 187 19.71 -20.27 11.38
N VAL A 188 19.23 -21.33 12.04
CA VAL A 188 20.05 -22.36 12.68
C VAL A 188 19.49 -23.74 12.38
N ALA A 189 20.23 -24.52 11.59
CA ALA A 189 19.81 -25.83 11.09
C ALA A 189 18.46 -25.72 10.35
N ASN A 190 17.39 -26.32 10.88
CA ASN A 190 16.07 -26.34 10.25
C ASN A 190 15.09 -25.39 10.92
N ARG A 191 15.60 -24.29 11.51
CA ARG A 191 14.78 -23.27 12.17
C ARG A 191 15.25 -21.88 11.82
N PHE A 192 14.31 -20.97 11.67
CA PHE A 192 14.55 -19.54 11.54
C PHE A 192 13.42 -18.77 12.25
N SER A 193 13.54 -17.45 12.26
CA SER A 193 12.54 -16.52 12.74
C SER A 193 11.98 -15.67 11.61
N LEU A 194 10.67 -15.41 11.68
CA LEU A 194 9.99 -14.36 10.92
C LEU A 194 9.42 -13.40 11.95
N GLY A 195 9.99 -12.21 12.08
CA GLY A 195 9.72 -11.34 13.23
C GLY A 195 9.95 -12.07 14.56
N GLY A 196 8.92 -12.11 15.41
CA GLY A 196 8.94 -12.85 16.68
C GLY A 196 8.62 -14.35 16.59
N LEU A 197 8.20 -14.86 15.43
CA LEU A 197 7.84 -16.27 15.25
C LEU A 197 9.09 -17.15 15.17
N THR A 198 9.03 -18.37 15.70
CA THR A 198 10.00 -19.42 15.35
C THR A 198 9.35 -20.41 14.39
N VAL A 199 9.94 -20.56 13.21
CA VAL A 199 9.52 -21.53 12.19
C VAL A 199 10.44 -22.75 12.25
N ASP A 200 9.87 -23.94 12.32
CA ASP A 200 10.55 -25.22 12.15
C ASP A 200 10.17 -25.82 10.79
N TRP A 201 11.11 -25.83 9.86
CA TRP A 201 10.90 -26.30 8.49
C TRP A 201 11.49 -27.71 8.26
N SER A 202 11.75 -28.46 9.32
CA SER A 202 12.43 -29.77 9.23
C SER A 202 11.70 -30.83 8.41
N VAL A 203 10.40 -30.64 8.17
CA VAL A 203 9.55 -31.52 7.36
C VAL A 203 8.91 -30.81 6.15
N ALA A 204 9.22 -29.53 5.95
CA ALA A 204 8.57 -28.70 4.95
C ALA A 204 8.92 -29.15 3.51
N SER A 205 7.95 -28.99 2.62
CA SER A 205 8.18 -28.84 1.19
C SER A 205 8.98 -27.56 0.93
N LEU A 206 9.92 -27.61 -0.01
CA LEU A 206 10.84 -26.51 -0.31
C LEU A 206 10.93 -26.36 -1.84
N PRO A 207 9.86 -25.88 -2.50
CA PRO A 207 9.79 -25.79 -3.96
C PRO A 207 10.94 -24.98 -4.56
N ASP A 208 11.36 -23.91 -3.89
CA ASP A 208 12.43 -23.00 -4.35
C ASP A 208 13.80 -23.28 -3.72
N GLY A 209 13.89 -24.37 -2.95
CA GLY A 209 15.12 -24.78 -2.27
C GLY A 209 15.19 -24.34 -0.81
N THR A 210 16.39 -24.42 -0.24
CA THR A 210 16.57 -24.20 1.21
C THR A 210 16.51 -22.71 1.55
N PRO A 211 15.72 -22.30 2.56
CA PRO A 211 15.68 -20.92 3.03
C PRO A 211 17.07 -20.42 3.41
N GLN A 212 17.36 -19.15 3.10
CA GLN A 212 18.65 -18.52 3.40
C GLN A 212 18.44 -17.34 4.35
N GLU A 213 19.44 -17.04 5.18
CA GLU A 213 19.39 -15.84 6.03
C GLU A 213 19.23 -14.60 5.16
N GLY A 214 18.25 -13.75 5.51
CA GLY A 214 17.99 -12.49 4.81
C GLY A 214 17.04 -12.58 3.62
N THR A 215 16.59 -13.76 3.20
CA THR A 215 15.61 -13.87 2.11
C THR A 215 14.18 -13.66 2.63
N TYR A 216 13.35 -12.99 1.84
CA TYR A 216 11.91 -12.90 2.07
C TYR A 216 11.26 -14.24 1.67
N VAL A 217 10.53 -14.84 2.62
CA VAL A 217 9.90 -16.15 2.44
C VAL A 217 8.50 -16.11 2.99
N GLU A 218 7.72 -17.08 2.52
CA GLU A 218 6.44 -17.42 3.08
C GLU A 218 6.53 -18.81 3.72
N ALA A 219 5.99 -18.93 4.94
CA ALA A 219 5.84 -20.21 5.62
C ALA A 219 4.36 -20.54 5.76
N LYS A 220 3.94 -21.72 5.26
CA LYS A 220 2.57 -22.21 5.31
C LYS A 220 2.47 -23.52 6.10
N GLY A 221 1.36 -23.75 6.80
CA GLY A 221 1.12 -25.04 7.47
C GLY A 221 -0.02 -25.07 8.48
N ASN A 222 -0.27 -26.26 9.04
CA ASN A 222 -1.42 -26.52 9.92
C ASN A 222 -1.01 -26.88 11.37
N SER A 223 0.26 -26.69 11.76
CA SER A 223 0.77 -27.08 13.07
C SER A 223 1.47 -25.92 13.77
N PHE A 224 0.79 -25.35 14.77
CA PHE A 224 1.30 -24.27 15.62
C PHE A 224 0.97 -24.58 17.08
N ASN A 225 1.94 -24.43 17.97
CA ASN A 225 1.75 -24.74 19.39
C ASN A 225 1.73 -23.50 20.31
N GLY A 226 1.56 -22.31 19.73
CA GLY A 226 1.64 -21.03 20.43
C GLY A 226 3.06 -20.46 20.55
N ALA A 227 4.09 -21.20 20.13
CA ALA A 227 5.48 -20.74 20.17
C ALA A 227 6.29 -21.11 18.92
N ILE A 228 6.10 -22.33 18.41
CA ILE A 228 6.78 -22.84 17.20
C ILE A 228 5.73 -23.16 16.17
N PHE A 229 5.93 -22.64 14.95
CA PHE A 229 5.18 -22.99 13.76
C PHE A 229 5.95 -24.07 13.00
N GLU A 230 5.37 -25.26 12.91
CA GLU A 230 5.91 -26.37 12.11
C GLU A 230 5.35 -26.23 10.70
N ALA A 231 6.19 -25.71 9.79
CA ALA A 231 5.77 -25.42 8.42
C ALA A 231 5.62 -26.72 7.61
N ASP A 232 4.54 -26.79 6.84
CA ASP A 232 4.31 -27.82 5.82
C ASP A 232 5.00 -27.45 4.51
N GLU A 233 5.15 -26.14 4.23
CA GLU A 233 5.84 -25.59 3.07
C GLU A 233 6.55 -24.28 3.44
N VAL A 234 7.72 -24.06 2.85
CA VAL A 234 8.40 -22.76 2.85
C VAL A 234 8.81 -22.45 1.42
N GLU A 235 8.26 -21.38 0.87
CA GLU A 235 8.54 -20.89 -0.47
C GLU A 235 9.17 -19.50 -0.44
N THR A 236 9.94 -19.21 -1.48
CA THR A 236 10.57 -17.91 -1.63
C THR A 236 9.62 -17.04 -2.45
N GLU A 237 9.25 -15.88 -1.92
CA GLU A 237 8.44 -14.92 -2.65
C GLU A 237 9.32 -14.17 -3.68
N GLY A 238 8.83 -14.03 -4.91
CA GLY A 238 9.59 -13.41 -6.00
C GLY A 238 10.92 -14.12 -6.30
N ASP A 239 12.04 -13.39 -6.26
CA ASP A 239 13.40 -13.94 -6.36
C ASP A 239 14.10 -14.09 -5.00
N GLY A 240 13.39 -13.81 -3.91
CA GLY A 240 13.87 -13.84 -2.53
C GLY A 240 14.18 -12.48 -1.91
N ASP A 241 14.05 -11.41 -2.70
CA ASP A 241 13.95 -10.04 -2.21
C ASP A 241 12.49 -9.53 -2.35
N LEU A 242 12.17 -8.42 -1.69
CA LEU A 242 10.94 -7.68 -1.98
C LEU A 242 11.12 -6.98 -3.34
N GLU A 243 10.80 -7.67 -4.43
CA GLU A 243 10.86 -7.10 -5.79
C GLU A 243 9.57 -6.33 -6.10
N TRP A 244 9.69 -5.01 -6.25
CA TRP A 244 8.53 -4.13 -6.47
C TRP A 244 8.27 -3.88 -7.96
N ALA A 245 9.33 -3.63 -8.73
CA ALA A 245 9.31 -3.37 -10.18
C ALA A 245 10.69 -3.67 -10.82
N GLU A 246 10.74 -3.82 -12.14
CA GLU A 246 12.00 -4.09 -12.86
C GLU A 246 12.89 -2.82 -12.97
N ASP A 247 14.19 -3.02 -13.22
CA ASP A 247 15.14 -1.93 -13.47
C ASP A 247 14.68 -1.00 -14.61
N GLY A 248 14.60 0.30 -14.32
CA GLY A 248 14.15 1.32 -15.25
C GLY A 248 12.63 1.47 -15.39
N GLU A 249 11.82 0.71 -14.65
CA GLU A 249 10.37 0.92 -14.58
C GLU A 249 10.00 2.02 -13.59
N GLU A 250 8.89 2.71 -13.87
CA GLU A 250 8.26 3.62 -12.91
C GLU A 250 7.51 2.80 -11.86
N LEU A 251 7.68 3.19 -10.60
CA LEU A 251 7.08 2.60 -9.42
C LEU A 251 6.44 3.71 -8.59
N GLU A 252 5.17 3.50 -8.26
CA GLU A 252 4.42 4.28 -7.31
C GLU A 252 4.05 3.36 -6.14
N ILE A 253 4.54 3.66 -4.96
CA ILE A 253 4.40 2.81 -3.78
C ILE A 253 3.84 3.61 -2.60
N GLU A 254 2.66 3.21 -2.14
CA GLU A 254 2.13 3.60 -0.84
C GLU A 254 2.72 2.68 0.23
N GLY A 255 3.06 3.25 1.39
CA GLY A 255 3.64 2.47 2.47
C GLY A 255 3.93 3.23 3.74
N ILE A 256 4.68 2.57 4.61
CA ILE A 256 5.15 3.11 5.87
C ILE A 256 6.68 3.14 5.87
N VAL A 257 7.24 4.25 6.34
CA VAL A 257 8.69 4.39 6.53
C VAL A 257 9.14 3.38 7.60
N THR A 258 10.13 2.58 7.25
CA THR A 258 10.64 1.48 8.09
C THR A 258 12.01 1.81 8.67
N THR A 259 12.78 2.67 8.00
CA THR A 259 14.00 3.28 8.54
C THR A 259 14.01 4.78 8.25
N ASP A 260 14.48 5.57 9.22
CA ASP A 260 14.68 7.02 9.07
C ASP A 260 15.68 7.32 7.93
N ILE A 261 15.67 8.57 7.44
CA ILE A 261 16.67 9.03 6.47
C ILE A 261 18.09 8.92 7.05
N ASP A 262 19.00 8.30 6.29
CA ASP A 262 20.43 8.45 6.46
C ASP A 262 20.90 9.74 5.76
N ASP A 263 21.23 10.78 6.55
CA ASP A 263 21.73 12.08 6.09
C ASP A 263 22.99 12.02 5.18
N VAL A 264 23.72 10.90 5.17
CA VAL A 264 24.93 10.74 4.35
C VAL A 264 24.57 10.26 2.94
N THR A 265 23.61 9.34 2.84
CA THR A 265 23.18 8.77 1.56
C THR A 265 21.93 9.43 1.01
N ASN A 266 21.18 10.18 1.82
CA ASN A 266 19.82 10.65 1.55
C ASN A 266 18.88 9.50 1.17
N GLN A 267 18.99 8.38 1.88
CA GLN A 267 18.16 7.20 1.67
C GLN A 267 17.38 6.85 2.92
N PHE A 268 16.18 6.32 2.72
CA PHE A 268 15.34 5.70 3.74
C PHE A 268 14.73 4.42 3.16
N THR A 269 13.99 3.66 3.96
CA THR A 269 13.23 2.51 3.47
C THR A 269 11.74 2.68 3.66
N LEU A 270 10.95 2.34 2.64
CA LEU A 270 9.49 2.30 2.65
C LEU A 270 9.05 0.87 2.40
N ASN A 271 8.36 0.22 3.35
CA ASN A 271 8.02 -1.21 3.25
C ASN A 271 9.24 -2.12 2.98
N GLY A 272 10.45 -1.70 3.33
CA GLY A 272 11.70 -2.39 2.97
C GLY A 272 12.32 -2.00 1.62
N GLN A 273 11.59 -1.33 0.71
CA GLN A 273 12.16 -0.74 -0.52
C GLN A 273 13.09 0.42 -0.15
N THR A 274 14.34 0.40 -0.63
CA THR A 274 15.26 1.53 -0.43
C THR A 274 14.93 2.67 -1.38
N VAL A 275 14.67 3.84 -0.83
CA VAL A 275 14.30 5.06 -1.58
C VAL A 275 15.43 6.07 -1.50
N GLN A 276 15.79 6.68 -2.63
CA GLN A 276 16.79 7.74 -2.73
C GLN A 276 16.12 9.08 -3.01
N ILE A 277 16.35 10.03 -2.10
CA ILE A 277 15.96 11.43 -2.29
C ILE A 277 17.05 12.15 -3.08
N THR A 278 16.65 12.91 -4.09
CA THR A 278 17.54 13.71 -4.93
C THR A 278 17.19 15.19 -4.83
N ALA A 279 17.97 16.04 -5.51
CA ALA A 279 17.67 17.47 -5.58
C ALA A 279 16.44 17.80 -6.44
N SER A 280 15.91 16.82 -7.19
CA SER A 280 14.69 16.96 -8.00
C SER A 280 13.47 16.32 -7.37
N THR A 281 13.60 15.67 -6.21
CA THR A 281 12.45 15.09 -5.51
C THR A 281 11.53 16.20 -5.03
N GLU A 282 10.27 16.15 -5.45
CA GLU A 282 9.20 17.03 -4.99
C GLU A 282 8.55 16.45 -3.74
N PHE A 283 8.08 17.31 -2.84
CA PHE A 283 7.43 16.91 -1.59
C PHE A 283 6.06 17.55 -1.52
N GLU A 284 5.04 16.74 -1.26
CA GLU A 284 3.66 17.18 -1.06
C GLU A 284 3.21 16.93 0.38
N ASP A 285 2.52 17.91 0.98
CA ASP A 285 2.00 17.85 2.35
C ASP A 285 2.99 17.54 3.50
N GLY A 286 4.30 17.63 3.22
CA GLY A 286 5.35 17.51 4.22
C GLY A 286 6.73 17.89 3.70
N ASN A 287 7.77 17.44 4.40
CA ASN A 287 9.16 17.63 3.99
C ASN A 287 10.10 16.55 4.55
N SER A 288 11.33 16.47 4.04
CA SER A 288 12.29 15.43 4.42
C SER A 288 12.55 15.28 5.92
N ASP A 289 12.39 16.33 6.75
CA ASP A 289 12.61 16.21 8.20
C ASP A 289 11.53 15.35 8.90
N GLU A 290 10.42 15.06 8.22
CA GLU A 290 9.28 14.29 8.71
C GLU A 290 9.31 12.80 8.28
N ILE A 291 10.31 12.40 7.47
CA ILE A 291 10.51 11.01 7.05
C ILE A 291 11.19 10.27 8.20
N LEU A 292 10.35 9.71 9.07
CA LEU A 292 10.71 8.97 10.27
C LEU A 292 10.00 7.62 10.24
N ALA A 293 10.58 6.61 10.89
CA ALA A 293 9.96 5.29 10.99
C ALA A 293 8.53 5.40 11.56
N GLY A 294 7.57 4.80 10.85
CA GLY A 294 6.14 4.87 11.15
C GLY A 294 5.38 5.94 10.34
N THR A 295 6.06 6.86 9.65
CA THR A 295 5.38 7.86 8.80
C THR A 295 4.76 7.18 7.58
N PRO A 296 3.45 7.37 7.30
CA PRO A 296 2.83 6.93 6.06
C PRO A 296 3.25 7.84 4.91
N LEU A 297 3.68 7.26 3.80
CA LEU A 297 4.08 7.99 2.60
C LEU A 297 3.53 7.29 1.35
N GLU A 298 3.39 8.09 0.30
CA GLU A 298 3.36 7.62 -1.08
C GLU A 298 4.61 8.12 -1.79
N VAL A 299 5.27 7.25 -2.55
CA VAL A 299 6.51 7.58 -3.26
C VAL A 299 6.38 7.18 -4.72
N GLU A 300 6.54 8.15 -5.61
CA GLU A 300 6.68 7.92 -7.05
C GLU A 300 8.15 8.07 -7.46
N GLY A 301 8.63 7.20 -8.34
CA GLY A 301 9.94 7.33 -8.95
C GLY A 301 10.28 6.19 -9.90
N THR A 302 11.53 6.19 -10.37
CA THR A 302 12.03 5.17 -11.29
C THR A 302 13.03 4.25 -10.58
N MET A 303 12.94 2.95 -10.81
CA MET A 303 13.91 1.97 -10.31
C MET A 303 15.28 2.11 -11.02
N ASP A 304 16.37 2.19 -10.25
CA ASP A 304 17.77 2.07 -10.71
C ASP A 304 18.42 0.89 -9.96
N GLY A 305 18.34 -0.30 -10.56
CA GLY A 305 18.61 -1.56 -9.89
C GLY A 305 17.59 -1.82 -8.77
N THR A 306 18.06 -1.86 -7.52
CA THR A 306 17.22 -2.07 -6.33
C THR A 306 16.86 -0.77 -5.61
N LEU A 307 17.27 0.38 -6.15
CA LEU A 307 17.09 1.70 -5.53
C LEU A 307 15.98 2.45 -6.26
N LEU A 308 14.95 2.88 -5.52
CA LEU A 308 13.90 3.73 -6.08
C LEU A 308 14.39 5.18 -6.05
N ILE A 309 14.61 5.79 -7.22
CA ILE A 309 14.99 7.20 -7.33
C ILE A 309 13.70 8.04 -7.30
N ALA A 310 13.38 8.63 -6.15
CA ALA A 310 12.12 9.34 -5.96
C ALA A 310 12.06 10.63 -6.80
N SER A 311 11.01 10.75 -7.62
CA SER A 311 10.59 11.99 -8.25
C SER A 311 9.67 12.79 -7.33
N GLU A 312 8.82 12.12 -6.57
CA GLU A 312 7.82 12.74 -5.69
C GLU A 312 7.62 11.91 -4.42
N ILE A 313 7.40 12.59 -3.30
CA ILE A 313 7.07 11.99 -2.00
C ILE A 313 5.90 12.77 -1.41
N GLU A 314 4.74 12.12 -1.31
CA GLU A 314 3.55 12.66 -0.66
C GLU A 314 3.44 12.10 0.77
N PHE A 315 3.17 12.99 1.72
CA PHE A 315 2.99 12.61 3.12
C PHE A 315 1.55 12.23 3.41
N GLY A 316 1.34 10.98 3.79
CA GLY A 316 0.07 10.53 4.31
C GLY A 316 -0.25 11.18 5.66
N THR A 317 -1.52 11.14 6.05
CA THR A 317 -1.92 11.65 7.36
C THR A 317 -1.47 10.72 8.49
N ASP A 318 -0.76 11.27 9.47
CA ASP A 318 -0.48 10.60 10.74
C ASP A 318 -1.79 10.22 11.46
N SER A 319 -1.87 8.98 11.93
CA SER A 319 -2.99 8.47 12.71
C SER A 319 -3.30 9.32 13.95
N ALA A 320 -2.31 10.04 14.50
CA ALA A 320 -2.50 10.95 15.64
C ALA A 320 -3.34 12.20 15.31
N ASP A 321 -3.41 12.60 14.04
CA ASP A 321 -4.17 13.76 13.57
C ASP A 321 -5.60 13.41 13.12
N LYS A 322 -5.89 12.12 12.95
CA LYS A 322 -7.21 11.61 12.56
C LYS A 322 -8.20 11.74 13.72
N GLN A 323 -9.43 12.12 13.37
CA GLN A 323 -10.57 12.24 14.26
C GLN A 323 -11.76 11.48 13.66
N GLU A 324 -12.68 11.03 14.51
CA GLU A 324 -13.84 10.22 14.11
C GLU A 324 -15.14 10.89 14.56
N VAL A 325 -16.21 10.78 13.76
CA VAL A 325 -17.53 11.31 14.09
C VAL A 325 -18.65 10.55 13.41
N GLU A 326 -19.56 10.01 14.23
CA GLU A 326 -20.86 9.50 13.80
C GLU A 326 -21.88 10.65 13.65
N ASP A 327 -22.46 10.82 12.46
CA ASP A 327 -23.55 11.79 12.21
C ASP A 327 -24.44 11.35 11.04
N THR A 328 -25.54 12.06 10.82
CA THR A 328 -26.43 11.86 9.68
C THR A 328 -26.07 12.81 8.54
N VAL A 329 -26.04 12.33 7.30
CA VAL A 329 -25.83 13.13 6.10
C VAL A 329 -26.99 14.12 5.91
N ALA A 330 -26.68 15.40 5.78
CA ALA A 330 -27.65 16.48 5.51
C ALA A 330 -27.76 16.82 4.02
N SER A 331 -26.63 16.88 3.31
CA SER A 331 -26.59 17.15 1.87
C SER A 331 -25.30 16.66 1.24
N VAL A 332 -25.34 16.35 -0.05
CA VAL A 332 -24.16 15.98 -0.85
C VAL A 332 -23.99 16.98 -2.00
N ASP A 333 -22.76 17.44 -2.22
CA ASP A 333 -22.34 18.28 -3.35
C ASP A 333 -21.25 17.56 -4.16
N LEU A 334 -21.67 16.85 -5.21
CA LEU A 334 -20.77 16.12 -6.10
C LEU A 334 -19.86 17.04 -6.91
N GLY A 335 -20.27 18.30 -7.16
CA GLY A 335 -19.45 19.25 -7.90
C GLY A 335 -18.29 19.78 -7.07
N ALA A 336 -18.47 19.81 -5.75
CA ALA A 336 -17.45 20.21 -4.79
C ALA A 336 -16.71 19.02 -4.15
N GLY A 337 -17.09 17.77 -4.45
CA GLY A 337 -16.52 16.59 -3.80
C GLY A 337 -16.71 16.62 -2.29
N SER A 338 -17.91 16.97 -1.81
CA SER A 338 -18.15 17.13 -0.37
C SER A 338 -19.55 16.74 0.05
N PHE A 339 -19.73 16.53 1.35
CA PHE A 339 -21.03 16.38 1.98
C PHE A 339 -21.08 17.14 3.31
N THR A 340 -22.29 17.40 3.80
CA THR A 340 -22.50 18.03 5.11
C THR A 340 -23.30 17.11 6.03
N THR A 341 -23.10 17.23 7.35
CA THR A 341 -23.81 16.43 8.34
C THR A 341 -24.78 17.27 9.20
N VAL A 342 -25.79 16.61 9.79
CA VAL A 342 -26.95 17.27 10.42
C VAL A 342 -26.61 17.86 11.79
N LEU A 343 -25.99 17.09 12.68
CA LEU A 343 -25.78 17.52 14.06
C LEU A 343 -24.59 18.47 14.20
N GLY A 344 -23.53 18.24 13.41
CA GLY A 344 -22.36 19.10 13.36
C GLY A 344 -22.50 20.33 12.46
N GLY A 345 -23.34 20.28 11.42
CA GLY A 345 -23.30 21.27 10.34
C GLY A 345 -21.92 21.36 9.66
N GLN A 346 -21.12 20.30 9.83
CA GLN A 346 -19.76 20.18 9.34
C GLN A 346 -19.79 19.86 7.86
N THR A 347 -18.83 20.37 7.10
CA THR A 347 -18.62 20.02 5.70
C THR A 347 -17.37 19.18 5.61
N PHE A 348 -17.50 17.95 5.13
CA PHE A 348 -16.40 17.06 4.85
C PHE A 348 -16.08 17.08 3.36
N VAL A 349 -14.82 17.33 3.03
CA VAL A 349 -14.26 17.22 1.68
C VAL A 349 -13.75 15.80 1.50
N THR A 350 -13.99 15.22 0.33
CA THR A 350 -13.52 13.88 -0.03
C THR A 350 -12.55 13.97 -1.20
N THR A 351 -11.51 13.15 -1.16
CA THR A 351 -10.52 12.96 -2.22
C THR A 351 -10.73 11.61 -2.90
N THR A 352 -9.89 11.29 -3.88
CA THR A 352 -9.79 9.96 -4.49
C THR A 352 -9.22 8.91 -3.52
N SER A 353 -8.43 9.36 -2.54
CA SER A 353 -7.93 8.59 -1.41
C SER A 353 -8.94 8.40 -0.26
N THR A 354 -10.07 9.10 -0.25
CA THR A 354 -11.13 8.85 0.74
C THR A 354 -11.68 7.43 0.58
N ILE A 355 -11.59 6.65 1.65
CA ILE A 355 -12.11 5.30 1.72
C ILE A 355 -13.62 5.32 1.91
N PHE A 356 -14.37 4.62 1.06
CA PHE A 356 -15.83 4.45 1.21
C PHE A 356 -16.17 2.98 1.46
N VAL A 357 -16.71 2.67 2.64
CA VAL A 357 -17.04 1.30 3.06
C VAL A 357 -18.44 1.20 3.67
N ASP A 358 -19.23 0.21 3.27
CA ASP A 358 -20.52 -0.10 3.89
C ASP A 358 -20.35 -1.18 4.96
N GLU A 359 -21.20 -1.21 5.99
CA GLU A 359 -21.23 -2.27 7.01
C GLU A 359 -21.26 -3.72 6.44
N ASN A 360 -21.73 -3.89 5.20
CA ASN A 360 -21.79 -5.18 4.50
C ASN A 360 -20.63 -5.38 3.50
N ASP A 361 -19.54 -4.61 3.63
CA ASP A 361 -18.41 -4.53 2.70
C ASP A 361 -18.84 -4.24 1.24
N GLN A 362 -20.02 -3.63 1.07
CA GLN A 362 -20.48 -3.21 -0.24
C GLN A 362 -19.83 -1.89 -0.62
N PHE A 363 -19.26 -1.87 -1.82
CA PHE A 363 -18.76 -0.63 -2.38
C PHE A 363 -19.87 0.43 -2.49
N PHE A 364 -19.54 1.65 -2.05
CA PHE A 364 -20.28 2.84 -2.42
C PHE A 364 -19.31 4.01 -2.65
N SER A 365 -19.84 5.14 -3.09
CA SER A 365 -19.06 6.36 -3.32
C SER A 365 -19.83 7.57 -2.81
N LEU A 366 -19.22 8.75 -2.81
CA LEU A 366 -19.92 10.00 -2.54
C LEU A 366 -21.20 10.16 -3.39
N ALA A 367 -21.19 9.70 -4.64
CA ALA A 367 -22.36 9.76 -5.53
C ALA A 367 -23.52 8.86 -5.09
N SER A 368 -23.24 7.85 -4.27
CA SER A 368 -24.23 6.93 -3.71
C SER A 368 -24.75 7.38 -2.35
N LEU A 369 -24.11 8.35 -1.71
CA LEU A 369 -24.47 8.86 -0.39
C LEU A 369 -25.73 9.75 -0.47
N ASN A 370 -26.70 9.53 0.42
CA ASN A 370 -27.98 10.22 0.41
C ASN A 370 -28.26 10.96 1.73
N PRO A 371 -28.94 12.13 1.67
CA PRO A 371 -29.43 12.79 2.88
C PRO A 371 -30.30 11.86 3.73
N GLY A 372 -30.00 11.80 5.03
CA GLY A 372 -30.67 10.95 6.02
C GLY A 372 -29.98 9.62 6.31
N GLU A 373 -28.91 9.27 5.58
CA GLU A 373 -28.05 8.13 5.91
C GLU A 373 -27.16 8.46 7.12
N ASN A 374 -26.92 7.47 7.98
CA ASN A 374 -25.95 7.59 9.06
C ASN A 374 -24.59 7.19 8.53
N VAL A 375 -23.57 7.93 8.94
CA VAL A 375 -22.20 7.66 8.57
C VAL A 375 -21.30 7.83 9.79
N ASP A 376 -20.28 6.99 9.87
CA ASP A 376 -19.08 7.29 10.62
C ASP A 376 -18.03 7.89 9.67
N VAL A 377 -17.39 8.98 10.09
CA VAL A 377 -16.45 9.73 9.27
C VAL A 377 -15.14 9.85 10.04
N THR A 378 -14.09 9.20 9.53
CA THR A 378 -12.71 9.52 9.91
C THR A 378 -12.23 10.70 9.06
N TYR A 379 -11.66 11.72 9.70
CA TYR A 379 -11.24 12.95 9.03
C TYR A 379 -10.04 13.61 9.70
N VAL A 380 -9.46 14.57 8.98
CA VAL A 380 -8.37 15.43 9.43
C VAL A 380 -8.83 16.88 9.34
N ASP A 381 -8.48 17.70 10.33
CA ASP A 381 -8.76 19.13 10.33
C ASP A 381 -7.49 19.94 9.98
N ASN A 382 -7.41 20.39 8.73
CA ASN A 382 -6.35 21.28 8.29
C ASN A 382 -6.82 22.74 8.26
N GLY A 383 -6.79 23.40 9.41
CA GLY A 383 -7.10 24.82 9.52
C GLY A 383 -8.57 25.18 9.25
N GLY A 384 -9.49 24.25 9.56
CA GLY A 384 -10.94 24.37 9.39
C GLY A 384 -11.49 23.70 8.14
N VAL A 385 -10.64 23.07 7.33
CA VAL A 385 -11.05 22.18 6.24
C VAL A 385 -11.02 20.76 6.77
N LEU A 386 -12.19 20.12 6.84
CA LEU A 386 -12.31 18.73 7.29
C LEU A 386 -12.21 17.83 6.06
N THR A 387 -11.09 17.13 5.90
CA THR A 387 -10.89 16.17 4.82
C THR A 387 -11.18 14.77 5.35
N ALA A 388 -12.17 14.07 4.79
CA ALA A 388 -12.50 12.71 5.17
C ALA A 388 -11.45 11.73 4.62
N THR A 389 -10.88 10.91 5.48
CA THR A 389 -10.00 9.79 5.11
C THR A 389 -10.79 8.50 4.95
N LYS A 390 -11.87 8.34 5.73
CA LYS A 390 -12.80 7.22 5.64
C LYS A 390 -14.23 7.70 5.86
N VAL A 391 -15.17 7.20 5.07
CA VAL A 391 -16.61 7.35 5.25
C VAL A 391 -17.23 5.96 5.27
N GLU A 392 -17.69 5.57 6.44
CA GLU A 392 -18.36 4.30 6.68
C GLU A 392 -19.87 4.52 6.75
N ARG A 393 -20.64 3.75 5.96
CA ARG A 393 -22.11 3.79 6.01
C ARG A 393 -22.63 2.72 6.95
N GLU A 394 -23.45 3.14 7.91
CA GLU A 394 -24.18 2.28 8.86
C GLU A 394 -25.54 1.78 8.36
#